data_AF-A0A3S4WS84-F1
#
_entry.id   AF-A0A3S4WS84-F1
#
_cell.length_a   1.000
_cell.length_b   1.000
_cell.length_c   1.000
_cell.angle_alpha   90.00
_cell.angle_beta   90.00
_cell.angle_gamma   90.00
#
_symmetry.space_group_name_H-M   'P 1'
#
loop_
_entity.id
_entity.type
_entity.pdbx_description
1 polymer ?
#
loop_
_entity_poly.entity_id
_entity_poly.type
_entity_poly.pdbx_seq_one_letter_code
_entity_poly.pdbx_strand_id
1 'polypeptide(L)'
;MSQPASLEAWIAAMARAANGYGLAVDIKSVRQQMRWYEQLPAPRRLERLGHLMGLSVSLQPREKVRWRNEILPALIEIDDGGLMVIESLDSEGKALYWLNDSGDVQREAELVELLLKGQGSIVLLGRRSAGRMRVSTTSYSPTANTGSGNIFAGRNGKSARSRWPRSSATYWHSPVFCFRCRSMTGLFRLSLTPLCGYCSLGC
;
A
#
# COMPACT_ATOMS: atom_id res chain seq x y z
N MET A 1 -36.62 -3.91 -9.45
CA MET A 1 -35.78 -4.93 -8.79
C MET A 1 -34.36 -4.43 -8.92
N SER A 2 -33.77 -3.93 -7.84
CA SER A 2 -32.40 -3.41 -7.86
C SER A 2 -31.43 -4.57 -8.08
N GLN A 3 -30.65 -4.51 -9.16
CA GLN A 3 -29.61 -5.51 -9.43
C GLN A 3 -28.32 -5.05 -8.76
N PRO A 4 -27.61 -5.94 -8.04
CA PRO A 4 -26.34 -5.57 -7.44
C PRO A 4 -25.31 -5.31 -8.53
N ALA A 5 -24.45 -4.32 -8.30
CA ALA A 5 -23.38 -3.96 -9.22
C ALA A 5 -22.43 -5.13 -9.48
N SER A 6 -22.08 -5.31 -10.76
CA SER A 6 -21.19 -6.39 -11.18
C SER A 6 -19.78 -6.24 -10.60
N LEU A 7 -19.06 -7.35 -10.45
CA LEU A 7 -17.66 -7.34 -9.99
C LEU A 7 -16.77 -6.48 -10.89
N GLU A 8 -17.01 -6.49 -12.21
CA GLU A 8 -16.26 -5.69 -13.17
C GLU A 8 -16.45 -4.19 -12.96
N ALA A 9 -17.67 -3.76 -12.62
CA ALA A 9 -17.96 -2.38 -12.27
C ALA A 9 -17.19 -1.97 -11.00
N TRP A 10 -17.13 -2.84 -9.99
CA TRP A 10 -16.35 -2.61 -8.77
C TRP A 10 -14.85 -2.52 -9.04
N ILE A 11 -14.32 -3.39 -9.91
CA ILE A 11 -12.91 -3.37 -10.30
C ILE A 11 -12.57 -2.05 -11.01
N ALA A 12 -13.40 -1.62 -11.97
CA ALA A 12 -13.17 -0.36 -12.71
C ALA A 12 -13.25 0.86 -11.76
N ALA A 13 -14.28 0.92 -10.91
CA ALA A 13 -14.48 2.02 -9.97
C ALA A 13 -13.36 2.14 -8.94
N MET A 14 -12.93 1.02 -8.34
CA MET A 14 -11.82 1.02 -7.38
C MET A 14 -10.47 1.29 -8.07
N ALA A 15 -10.26 0.83 -9.30
CA ALA A 15 -9.05 1.14 -10.07
C ALA A 15 -8.96 2.64 -10.38
N ARG A 16 -10.10 3.27 -10.73
CA ARG A 16 -10.17 4.73 -10.91
C ARG A 16 -9.82 5.47 -9.62
N ALA A 17 -10.43 5.08 -8.51
CA ALA A 17 -10.12 5.67 -7.21
C ALA A 17 -8.64 5.46 -6.81
N ALA A 18 -8.06 4.29 -7.09
CA ALA A 18 -6.64 4.01 -6.87
C ALA A 18 -5.73 4.90 -7.72
N ASN A 19 -6.08 5.13 -8.98
CA ASN A 19 -5.37 6.07 -9.85
C ASN A 19 -5.39 7.50 -9.29
N GLY A 20 -6.49 7.93 -8.66
CA GLY A 20 -6.58 9.20 -7.95
C GLY A 20 -5.57 9.34 -6.79
N TYR A 21 -5.19 8.21 -6.17
CA TYR A 21 -4.12 8.14 -5.17
C TYR A 21 -2.71 7.97 -5.74
N GLY A 22 -2.56 7.94 -7.08
CA GLY A 22 -1.29 7.68 -7.77
C GLY A 22 -0.85 6.21 -7.73
N LEU A 23 -1.76 5.28 -7.45
CA LEU A 23 -1.48 3.84 -7.43
C LEU A 23 -1.77 3.25 -8.82
N ALA A 24 -0.77 2.64 -9.45
CA ALA A 24 -0.95 1.92 -10.70
C ALA A 24 -1.55 0.53 -10.42
N VAL A 25 -2.74 0.25 -10.99
CA VAL A 25 -3.44 -1.03 -10.78
C VAL A 25 -3.41 -1.87 -12.07
N ASP A 26 -2.87 -3.08 -11.98
CA ASP A 26 -3.02 -4.07 -13.06
C ASP A 26 -4.37 -4.78 -12.95
N ILE A 27 -5.36 -4.26 -13.68
CA ILE A 27 -6.74 -4.78 -13.72
C ILE A 27 -6.77 -6.27 -14.09
N LYS A 28 -5.87 -6.75 -14.97
CA LYS A 28 -5.87 -8.15 -15.41
C LYS A 28 -5.45 -9.07 -14.26
N SER A 29 -4.38 -8.72 -13.55
CA SER A 29 -3.93 -9.45 -12.36
C SER A 29 -4.99 -9.44 -11.26
N VAL A 30 -5.61 -8.30 -11.00
CA VAL A 30 -6.70 -8.19 -10.01
C VAL A 30 -7.85 -9.13 -10.37
N ARG A 31 -8.33 -9.13 -11.62
CA ARG A 31 -9.40 -10.03 -12.08
C ARG A 31 -9.06 -11.50 -11.84
N GLN A 32 -7.83 -11.93 -12.16
CA GLN A 32 -7.41 -13.32 -11.95
C GLN A 32 -7.38 -13.68 -10.46
N GLN A 33 -6.88 -12.79 -9.61
CA GLN A 33 -6.84 -13.02 -8.17
C GLN A 33 -8.24 -13.03 -7.55
N MET A 34 -9.17 -12.20 -8.05
CA MET A 34 -10.55 -12.17 -7.56
C MET A 34 -11.32 -13.47 -7.78
N ARG A 35 -10.92 -14.31 -8.75
CA ARG A 35 -11.51 -15.65 -8.95
C ARG A 35 -11.39 -16.54 -7.71
N TRP A 36 -10.31 -16.40 -6.96
CA TRP A 36 -10.08 -17.14 -5.71
C TRP A 36 -11.03 -16.71 -4.58
N TYR A 37 -11.69 -15.56 -4.73
CA TYR A 37 -12.53 -14.92 -3.72
C TYR A 37 -14.02 -14.87 -4.12
N GLU A 38 -14.43 -15.56 -5.19
CA GLU A 38 -15.82 -15.60 -5.66
C GLU A 38 -16.78 -16.10 -4.57
N GLN A 39 -16.35 -17.10 -3.80
CA GLN A 39 -17.10 -17.69 -2.69
C GLN A 39 -17.24 -16.79 -1.46
N LEU A 40 -16.49 -15.69 -1.36
CA LEU A 40 -16.59 -14.79 -0.21
C LEU A 40 -17.88 -13.97 -0.25
N PRO A 41 -18.46 -13.63 0.92
CA PRO A 41 -19.59 -12.71 0.98
C PRO A 41 -19.18 -11.32 0.46
N ALA A 42 -20.14 -10.61 -0.14
CA ALA A 42 -19.93 -9.31 -0.79
C ALA A 42 -19.04 -8.31 0.00
N PRO A 43 -19.29 -7.99 1.29
CA PRO A 43 -18.47 -7.02 2.02
C PRO A 43 -17.01 -7.48 2.16
N ARG A 44 -16.76 -8.77 2.44
CA ARG A 44 -15.39 -9.31 2.51
C ARG A 44 -14.73 -9.33 1.13
N ARG A 45 -15.50 -9.56 0.08
CA ARG A 45 -14.99 -9.53 -1.30
C ARG A 45 -14.51 -8.12 -1.68
N LEU A 46 -15.25 -7.07 -1.29
CA LEU A 46 -14.86 -5.68 -1.49
C LEU A 46 -13.60 -5.30 -0.70
N GLU A 47 -13.50 -5.70 0.56
CA GLU A 47 -12.28 -5.50 1.36
C GLU A 47 -11.06 -6.15 0.70
N ARG A 48 -11.21 -7.37 0.18
CA ARG A 48 -10.14 -8.06 -0.56
C ARG A 48 -9.77 -7.33 -1.83
N LEU A 49 -10.76 -6.88 -2.61
CA LEU A 49 -10.53 -6.11 -3.83
C LEU A 49 -9.70 -4.84 -3.54
N GLY A 50 -10.09 -4.07 -2.52
CA GLY A 50 -9.33 -2.89 -2.10
C GLY A 50 -7.91 -3.25 -1.66
N HIS A 51 -7.73 -4.34 -0.90
CA HIS A 51 -6.39 -4.79 -0.51
C HIS A 51 -5.49 -5.13 -1.70
N LEU A 52 -6.01 -5.74 -2.77
CA LEU A 52 -5.25 -6.03 -3.98
C LEU A 52 -4.78 -4.76 -4.70
N MET A 53 -5.51 -3.66 -4.55
CA MET A 53 -5.19 -2.36 -5.15
C MET A 53 -4.44 -1.41 -4.21
N GLY A 54 -4.06 -1.85 -3.00
CA GLY A 54 -3.40 -0.98 -2.02
C GLY A 54 -4.33 0.04 -1.35
N LEU A 55 -5.64 -0.22 -1.36
CA LEU A 55 -6.67 0.60 -0.75
C LEU A 55 -7.17 -0.01 0.57
N SER A 56 -7.61 0.84 1.48
CA SER A 56 -8.44 0.47 2.63
C SER A 56 -9.90 0.78 2.33
N VAL A 57 -10.79 -0.18 2.62
CA VAL A 57 -12.23 -0.06 2.34
C VAL A 57 -12.98 0.03 3.66
N SER A 58 -13.91 0.98 3.77
CA SER A 58 -14.83 1.10 4.90
C SER A 58 -16.25 1.30 4.39
N LEU A 59 -17.18 0.44 4.80
CA LEU A 59 -18.60 0.60 4.51
C LEU A 59 -19.25 1.44 5.61
N GLN A 60 -19.93 2.52 5.23
CA GLN A 60 -20.65 3.40 6.15
C GLN A 60 -22.07 3.66 5.64
N PRO A 61 -23.08 3.71 6.51
CA PRO A 61 -24.42 4.11 6.11
C PRO A 61 -24.42 5.60 5.74
N ARG A 62 -25.21 5.96 4.73
CA ARG A 62 -25.25 7.32 4.15
C ARG A 62 -25.50 8.42 5.18
N GLU A 63 -26.30 8.15 6.20
CA GLU A 63 -26.68 9.12 7.23
C GLU A 63 -25.54 9.44 8.20
N LYS A 64 -24.52 8.57 8.28
CA LYS A 64 -23.37 8.74 9.19
C LYS A 64 -22.15 9.34 8.50
N VAL A 65 -22.18 9.50 7.17
CA VAL A 65 -21.03 10.02 6.42
C VAL A 65 -21.05 11.54 6.48
N ARG A 66 -19.96 12.11 7.01
CA ARG A 66 -19.72 13.56 6.96
C ARG A 66 -18.91 13.90 5.72
N TRP A 67 -19.59 14.43 4.70
CA TRP A 67 -19.00 14.79 3.42
C TRP A 67 -17.97 15.91 3.54
N ARG A 68 -16.74 15.59 3.13
CA ARG A 68 -15.62 16.52 3.02
C ARG A 68 -14.64 16.01 1.98
N ASN A 69 -13.78 16.87 1.45
CA ASN A 69 -12.77 16.47 0.46
C ASN A 69 -11.74 15.48 1.00
N GLU A 70 -11.50 15.43 2.31
CA GLU A 70 -10.50 14.52 2.88
C GLU A 70 -10.93 13.06 2.91
N ILE A 71 -12.23 12.77 2.77
CA ILE A 71 -12.78 11.41 2.79
C ILE A 71 -13.03 10.84 1.39
N LEU A 72 -12.75 11.62 0.34
CA LEU A 72 -12.90 11.22 -1.05
C LEU A 72 -11.60 10.61 -1.59
N PRO A 73 -11.67 9.71 -2.58
CA PRO A 73 -12.86 9.26 -3.31
C PRO A 73 -13.79 8.30 -2.55
N ALA A 74 -15.10 8.42 -2.80
CA ALA A 74 -16.15 7.56 -2.24
C ALA A 74 -16.96 6.88 -3.34
N LEU A 75 -17.37 5.63 -3.13
CA LEU A 75 -18.15 4.83 -4.08
C LEU A 75 -19.58 4.66 -3.58
N ILE A 76 -20.52 4.75 -4.52
CA ILE A 76 -21.95 4.60 -4.29
C ILE A 76 -22.52 3.70 -5.38
N GLU A 77 -23.34 2.74 -4.99
CA GLU A 77 -24.10 1.88 -5.89
C GLU A 77 -25.41 2.58 -6.28
N ILE A 78 -25.76 2.57 -7.56
CA ILE A 78 -26.97 3.22 -8.11
C ILE A 78 -28.03 2.16 -8.39
N ASP A 79 -29.31 2.56 -8.35
CA ASP A 79 -30.51 1.73 -8.61
C ASP A 79 -30.42 0.81 -9.84
N ASP A 80 -29.74 1.25 -10.88
CA ASP A 80 -29.56 0.51 -12.14
C ASP A 80 -28.42 -0.52 -12.11
N GLY A 81 -27.84 -0.81 -10.93
CA GLY A 81 -26.66 -1.68 -10.79
C GLY A 81 -25.37 -1.04 -11.28
N GLY A 82 -25.40 0.27 -11.53
CA GLY A 82 -24.24 1.09 -11.84
C GLY A 82 -23.43 1.42 -10.59
N LEU A 83 -22.17 1.79 -10.79
CA LEU A 83 -21.32 2.34 -9.75
C LEU A 83 -20.92 3.76 -10.09
N MET A 84 -21.02 4.61 -9.07
CA MET A 84 -20.63 5.99 -9.09
C MET A 84 -19.43 6.19 -8.17
N VAL A 85 -18.44 6.92 -8.66
CA VAL A 85 -17.28 7.36 -7.87
C VAL A 85 -17.39 8.86 -7.70
N ILE A 86 -17.49 9.34 -6.47
CA ILE A 86 -17.37 10.76 -6.14
C ILE A 86 -15.88 11.04 -5.90
N GLU A 87 -15.31 11.95 -6.66
CA GLU A 87 -13.87 12.22 -6.67
C GLU A 87 -13.51 13.49 -5.88
N SER A 88 -14.32 14.54 -6.01
CA SER A 88 -14.11 15.79 -5.25
C SER A 88 -15.43 16.53 -5.02
N LEU A 89 -15.43 17.41 -4.03
CA LEU A 89 -16.49 18.37 -3.75
C LEU A 89 -15.94 19.78 -3.89
N ASP A 90 -16.74 20.66 -4.48
CA ASP A 90 -16.45 22.09 -4.54
C ASP A 90 -16.92 22.81 -3.25
N SER A 91 -16.72 24.13 -3.21
CA SER A 91 -17.22 24.99 -2.12
C SER A 91 -18.72 25.30 -2.19
N GLU A 92 -19.37 25.03 -3.32
CA GLU A 92 -20.80 25.29 -3.57
C GLU A 92 -21.68 24.06 -3.26
N GLY A 93 -21.08 22.91 -2.93
CA GLY A 93 -21.77 21.65 -2.64
C GLY A 93 -21.97 20.75 -3.86
N LYS A 94 -21.35 21.06 -5.00
CA LYS A 94 -21.31 20.20 -6.18
C LYS A 94 -20.19 19.18 -6.07
N ALA A 95 -20.49 17.98 -6.55
CA ALA A 95 -19.59 16.86 -6.58
C ALA A 95 -19.15 16.59 -8.02
N LEU A 96 -17.83 16.46 -8.21
CA LEU A 96 -17.30 15.83 -9.41
C LEU A 96 -17.38 14.32 -9.22
N TYR A 97 -18.09 13.68 -10.13
CA TYR A 97 -18.35 12.26 -10.09
C TYR A 97 -18.12 11.60 -11.44
N TRP A 98 -17.89 10.29 -11.38
CA TRP A 98 -17.71 9.42 -12.52
C TRP A 98 -18.68 8.25 -12.45
N LEU A 99 -19.20 7.83 -13.61
CA LEU A 99 -20.09 6.68 -13.74
C LEU A 99 -19.42 5.60 -14.57
N ASN A 100 -19.56 4.35 -14.12
CA ASN A 100 -18.99 3.20 -14.81
C ASN A 100 -19.54 2.98 -16.24
N ASP A 101 -20.73 3.48 -16.55
CA ASP A 101 -21.35 3.36 -17.88
C ASP A 101 -20.85 4.42 -18.88
N SER A 102 -20.18 5.48 -18.40
CA SER A 102 -19.96 6.72 -19.16
C SER A 102 -18.54 6.84 -19.72
N GLY A 103 -17.76 5.75 -19.75
CA GLY A 103 -16.38 5.78 -20.24
C GLY A 103 -15.46 6.49 -19.25
N ASP A 104 -14.59 7.41 -19.71
CA ASP A 104 -13.66 8.19 -18.87
C ASP A 104 -14.14 9.64 -18.67
N VAL A 105 -15.45 9.85 -18.62
CA VAL A 105 -16.04 11.19 -18.53
C VAL A 105 -16.40 11.53 -17.09
N GLN A 106 -15.81 12.61 -16.59
CA GLN A 106 -16.22 13.24 -15.32
C GLN A 106 -17.43 14.14 -15.55
N ARG A 107 -18.33 14.16 -14.58
CA ARG A 107 -19.53 14.99 -14.56
C ARG A 107 -19.62 15.73 -13.24
N GLU A 108 -20.38 16.83 -13.25
CA GLU A 108 -20.62 17.66 -12.09
C GLU A 108 -22.12 17.68 -11.80
N ALA A 109 -22.50 17.49 -10.53
CA ALA A 109 -23.88 17.57 -10.07
C ALA A 109 -23.93 17.90 -8.58
N GLU A 110 -25.08 18.32 -8.07
CA GLU A 110 -25.25 18.52 -6.64
C GLU A 110 -25.10 17.21 -5.86
N LEU A 111 -24.32 17.22 -4.78
CA LEU A 111 -24.08 16.02 -3.97
C LEU A 111 -25.41 15.41 -3.49
N VAL A 112 -26.38 16.25 -3.10
CA VAL A 112 -27.67 15.78 -2.60
C VAL A 112 -28.42 14.97 -3.67
N GLU A 113 -28.42 15.42 -4.92
CA GLU A 113 -29.03 14.68 -6.04
C GLU A 113 -28.34 13.34 -6.29
N LEU A 114 -27.01 13.29 -6.17
CA LEU A 114 -26.26 12.06 -6.32
C LEU A 114 -26.60 11.04 -5.22
N LEU A 115 -26.77 11.51 -3.98
CA LEU A 115 -27.13 10.65 -2.85
C LEU A 115 -28.57 10.11 -2.93
N LEU A 116 -29.46 10.83 -3.62
CA LEU A 116 -30.82 10.36 -3.87
C LEU A 116 -30.88 9.23 -4.90
N LYS A 117 -29.94 9.21 -5.86
CA LYS A 117 -29.78 8.12 -6.84
C LYS A 117 -29.04 6.90 -6.28
N GLY A 118 -28.33 7.11 -5.17
CA GLY A 118 -27.54 6.10 -4.50
C GLY A 118 -28.37 5.22 -3.58
N GLN A 119 -28.06 3.93 -3.58
CA GLN A 119 -28.68 2.93 -2.72
C GLN A 119 -27.64 2.21 -1.88
N GLY A 120 -28.08 1.73 -0.71
CA GLY A 120 -27.26 0.93 0.19
C GLY A 120 -26.24 1.74 0.99
N SER A 121 -25.08 1.11 1.23
CA SER A 121 -23.99 1.67 2.03
C SER A 121 -22.98 2.39 1.14
N ILE A 122 -22.39 3.46 1.67
CA ILE A 122 -21.33 4.22 1.03
C ILE A 122 -20.01 3.52 1.31
N VAL A 123 -19.23 3.32 0.25
CA VAL A 123 -17.92 2.70 0.34
C VAL A 123 -16.84 3.78 0.31
N LEU A 124 -16.25 4.06 1.48
CA LEU A 124 -15.16 5.00 1.61
C LEU A 124 -13.83 4.30 1.32
N LEU A 125 -13.00 4.94 0.50
CA LEU A 125 -11.69 4.44 0.13
C LEU A 125 -10.60 5.32 0.74
N GLY A 126 -9.62 4.68 1.38
CA GLY A 126 -8.41 5.33 1.85
C GLY A 126 -7.18 4.70 1.23
N ARG A 127 -6.08 5.46 1.16
CA ARG A 127 -4.78 4.87 0.83
C ARG A 127 -4.34 3.97 1.97
N ARG A 128 -4.05 2.70 1.68
CA ARG A 128 -3.42 1.83 2.69
C ARG A 128 -2.02 2.36 2.94
N SER A 129 -1.72 2.76 4.18
CA SER A 129 -0.34 3.02 4.57
C SER A 129 0.44 1.71 4.43
N ALA A 130 1.50 1.72 3.61
CA ALA A 130 2.42 0.60 3.53
C ALA A 130 2.99 0.38 4.92
N GLY A 131 2.51 -0.66 5.62
CA GLY A 131 3.05 -1.06 6.90
C GLY A 131 4.54 -1.29 6.72
N ARG A 132 5.35 -0.59 7.53
CA ARG A 132 6.81 -0.74 7.56
C ARG A 132 7.09 -2.23 7.71
N MET A 133 7.54 -2.87 6.63
CA MET A 133 7.92 -4.27 6.62
C MET A 133 9.11 -4.40 7.58
N ARG A 134 8.87 -4.80 8.83
CA ARG A 134 9.95 -5.39 9.63
C ARG A 134 10.29 -6.68 8.93
N VAL A 135 11.34 -6.64 8.13
CA VAL A 135 12.10 -7.85 7.80
C VAL A 135 12.61 -8.35 9.15
N SER A 136 11.85 -9.24 9.79
CA SER A 136 12.45 -10.12 10.78
C SER A 136 13.37 -11.01 9.98
N THR A 137 14.63 -10.62 9.90
CA THR A 137 15.72 -11.52 9.52
C THR A 137 15.74 -12.60 10.59
N THR A 138 14.84 -13.58 10.48
CA THR A 138 14.99 -14.84 11.20
C THR A 138 16.19 -15.48 10.55
N SER A 139 17.37 -15.14 11.09
CA SER A 139 18.62 -15.80 10.80
C SER A 139 18.40 -17.27 11.12
N TYR A 140 18.20 -18.07 10.08
CA TYR A 140 18.27 -19.52 10.15
C TYR A 140 19.69 -19.85 10.61
N SER A 141 19.86 -20.12 11.90
CA SER A 141 21.10 -20.67 12.44
C SER A 141 21.06 -22.17 12.19
N PRO A 142 21.99 -22.74 11.39
CA PRO A 142 22.08 -24.19 11.30
C PRO A 142 22.54 -24.69 12.67
N THR A 143 21.67 -25.38 13.40
CA THR A 143 22.08 -26.11 14.58
C THR A 143 23.07 -27.18 14.13
N ALA A 144 24.30 -27.04 14.62
CA ALA A 144 25.34 -28.04 14.50
C ALA A 144 24.82 -29.34 15.15
N ASN A 145 24.38 -30.27 14.30
CA ASN A 145 23.98 -31.59 14.73
C ASN A 145 25.25 -32.32 15.19
N THR A 146 25.44 -32.36 16.51
CA THR A 146 26.49 -33.14 17.16
C THR A 146 25.97 -34.57 17.26
N GLY A 147 25.98 -35.26 16.13
CA GLY A 147 25.63 -36.67 16.02
C GLY A 147 26.88 -37.52 16.06
N SER A 148 27.27 -37.96 17.26
CA SER A 148 28.17 -39.10 17.46
C SER A 148 27.65 -40.31 16.67
N GLY A 149 28.41 -40.74 15.67
CA GLY A 149 28.13 -41.93 14.87
C GLY A 149 29.42 -42.69 14.63
N ASN A 150 29.47 -43.91 15.16
CA ASN A 150 30.63 -44.78 15.32
C ASN A 150 31.54 -44.93 14.08
N ILE A 151 32.84 -44.89 14.38
CA ILE A 151 33.92 -45.43 13.58
C ILE A 151 33.75 -46.95 13.50
N PHE A 152 33.38 -47.47 12.33
CA PHE A 152 33.61 -48.88 12.00
C PHE A 152 34.66 -48.96 10.89
N ALA A 153 35.80 -49.53 11.25
CA ALA A 153 36.89 -49.85 10.36
C ALA A 153 36.55 -51.10 9.53
N GLY A 154 36.75 -51.02 8.22
CA GLY A 154 36.62 -52.13 7.29
C GLY A 154 37.33 -51.85 5.96
N ARG A 155 38.60 -52.28 5.88
CA ARG A 155 39.42 -52.51 4.66
C ARG A 155 38.62 -53.26 3.59
N ASN A 156 38.75 -53.16 2.26
CA ASN A 156 39.80 -52.75 1.31
C ASN A 156 39.12 -52.46 -0.05
N GLY A 157 39.68 -51.58 -0.89
CA GLY A 157 39.28 -51.48 -2.30
C GLY A 157 39.94 -50.31 -3.03
N LYS A 158 40.94 -50.61 -3.85
CA LYS A 158 41.88 -49.72 -4.53
C LYS A 158 41.20 -48.72 -5.49
N SER A 159 41.56 -47.44 -5.45
CA SER A 159 42.19 -46.62 -6.53
C SER A 159 41.49 -45.24 -6.50
N ALA A 160 42.08 -44.08 -6.77
CA ALA A 160 43.38 -43.65 -7.23
C ALA A 160 43.74 -42.35 -6.47
N ARG A 161 45.04 -42.12 -6.26
CA ARG A 161 45.57 -41.02 -5.46
C ARG A 161 46.57 -40.24 -6.30
N SER A 162 46.25 -39.01 -6.67
CA SER A 162 47.19 -37.93 -6.97
C SER A 162 46.44 -36.61 -6.77
N ARG A 163 46.46 -36.03 -5.56
CA ARG A 163 47.53 -35.22 -4.94
C ARG A 163 47.74 -33.87 -5.66
N TRP A 164 46.97 -32.89 -5.16
CA TRP A 164 47.20 -31.45 -4.98
C TRP A 164 48.60 -30.87 -5.26
N PRO A 165 48.67 -29.53 -5.45
CA PRO A 165 49.05 -28.73 -4.27
C PRO A 165 48.16 -27.52 -3.97
N ARG A 166 48.13 -27.19 -2.68
CA ARG A 166 47.71 -25.92 -2.07
C ARG A 166 48.60 -24.76 -2.54
N SER A 167 48.02 -23.57 -2.63
CA SER A 167 48.64 -22.28 -2.28
C SER A 167 47.50 -21.33 -1.88
N SER A 168 47.29 -21.06 -0.59
CA SER A 168 47.92 -19.98 0.19
C SER A 168 47.28 -18.61 -0.07
N ALA A 169 46.55 -18.17 0.95
CA ALA A 169 46.15 -16.83 1.36
C ALA A 169 46.79 -15.61 0.65
N THR A 170 45.99 -14.56 0.47
CA THR A 170 46.33 -13.24 1.05
C THR A 170 45.10 -12.32 1.13
N TYR A 171 44.87 -11.82 2.35
CA TYR A 171 44.08 -10.64 2.69
C TYR A 171 44.71 -9.38 2.08
N TRP A 172 43.90 -8.51 1.47
CA TRP A 172 44.11 -7.06 1.30
C TRP A 172 42.70 -6.44 1.27
N HIS A 173 42.15 -5.86 2.35
CA HIS A 173 42.35 -4.52 2.91
C HIS A 173 42.21 -3.31 1.94
N SER A 174 41.04 -2.64 2.08
CA SER A 174 40.79 -1.18 2.09
C SER A 174 40.86 -0.38 0.76
N PRO A 175 40.31 0.87 0.69
CA PRO A 175 39.60 1.71 1.70
C PRO A 175 38.22 2.26 1.24
N VAL A 176 37.26 2.49 2.14
CA VAL A 176 36.92 3.79 2.78
C VAL A 176 36.69 4.95 1.80
N PHE A 177 35.41 5.24 1.51
CA PHE A 177 34.97 6.59 1.14
C PHE A 177 34.21 7.22 2.32
N CYS A 178 34.97 7.84 3.22
CA CYS A 178 34.46 8.83 4.15
C CYS A 178 34.53 10.20 3.45
N PHE A 179 33.39 10.75 3.06
CA PHE A 179 33.32 12.18 2.79
C PHE A 179 33.18 12.92 4.13
N ARG A 180 34.31 13.46 4.60
CA ARG A 180 34.37 14.49 5.65
C ARG A 180 35.09 15.70 5.07
N CYS A 181 34.34 16.74 4.75
CA CYS A 181 34.88 18.08 4.43
C CYS A 181 34.26 19.03 5.46
N ARG A 182 34.97 19.29 6.56
CA ARG A 182 35.95 20.38 6.78
C ARG A 182 35.25 21.71 7.05
N SER A 183 35.09 21.97 8.34
CA SER A 183 34.83 23.27 8.93
C SER A 183 36.05 24.18 8.71
N MET A 184 35.80 25.43 8.32
CA MET A 184 36.78 26.50 8.44
C MET A 184 36.07 27.72 9.03
N THR A 185 36.49 28.06 10.24
CA THR A 185 36.11 29.21 11.04
C THR A 185 36.67 30.50 10.42
N GLY A 186 35.83 31.53 10.35
CA GLY A 186 36.22 32.90 10.06
C GLY A 186 35.27 33.85 10.78
N LEU A 187 35.76 34.44 11.87
CA LEU A 187 35.11 35.51 12.62
C LEU A 187 34.70 36.66 11.69
N PHE A 188 33.46 37.13 11.79
CA PHE A 188 33.21 38.56 11.85
C PHE A 188 32.01 38.85 12.76
N ARG A 189 32.23 39.85 13.60
CA ARG A 189 31.46 40.33 14.74
C ARG A 189 30.50 41.43 14.26
N LEU A 190 29.52 41.77 15.10
CA LEU A 190 28.51 42.86 15.00
C LEU A 190 27.19 42.40 14.35
N SER A 191 25.99 42.68 14.85
CA SER A 191 25.50 43.32 16.07
C SER A 191 23.97 43.17 16.08
N LEU A 192 23.34 43.27 17.26
CA LEU A 192 21.91 43.56 17.52
C LEU A 192 20.88 42.40 17.47
N THR A 193 20.77 41.75 18.65
CA THR A 193 19.58 41.53 19.52
C THR A 193 18.20 42.15 19.12
N PRO A 194 17.08 41.81 19.81
CA PRO A 194 16.37 40.53 19.96
C PRO A 194 14.83 40.72 19.90
N LEU A 195 14.03 39.67 20.13
CA LEU A 195 12.67 39.62 20.77
C LEU A 195 12.12 38.21 20.43
N CYS A 196 12.15 37.19 21.30
CA CYS A 196 11.73 37.04 22.70
C CYS A 196 10.21 37.22 22.92
N GLY A 197 9.55 36.09 23.20
CA GLY A 197 8.19 35.94 23.71
C GLY A 197 7.60 34.61 23.23
N TYR A 198 7.11 33.68 24.03
CA TYR A 198 6.89 33.60 25.47
C TYR A 198 6.64 32.11 25.82
N CYS A 199 7.00 31.70 27.04
CA CYS A 199 6.68 30.40 27.64
C CYS A 199 5.18 30.24 27.94
N SER A 200 4.66 29.00 27.97
CA SER A 200 4.17 28.39 29.23
C SER A 200 3.79 26.93 29.06
N LEU A 201 4.21 26.15 30.04
CA LEU A 201 3.88 24.75 30.31
C LEU A 201 2.41 24.56 30.74
N GLY A 202 1.95 23.31 30.61
CA GLY A 202 0.86 22.72 31.40
C GLY A 202 1.06 21.20 31.50
N CYS A 203 0.95 20.67 32.72
CA CYS A 203 1.14 19.30 33.23
C CYS A 203 2.54 18.96 33.77
#